data_AF-A0A7W0ZGY7-F1
#
_entry.id   AF-A0A7W0ZGY7-F1
#
_cell.length_a   1.000
_cell.length_b   1.000
_cell.length_c   1.000
_cell.angle_alpha   90.00
_cell.angle_beta   90.00
_cell.angle_gamma   90.00
#
_symmetry.space_group_name_H-M   'P 1'
#
loop_
_entity.id
_entity.type
_entity.pdbx_description
1 polymer ?
#
loop_
_entity_poly.entity_id
_entity_poly.type
_entity_poly.pdbx_seq_one_letter_code
_entity_poly.pdbx_strand_id
1 'polypeptide(L)'
;MSEPGADLHDWESMWASIAEDASEDPAAAVSQYADIVEKMLLARGYHLNDPVEVSGDEPEIIVTYRSARETTERAELGGASRADVETAVEDLQALFDTLVAERPQ
;
A
#
# COMPACT_ATOMS: atom_id res chain seq x y z
N MET A 1 -8.82 -5.96 18.32
CA MET A 1 -9.72 -5.02 17.63
C MET A 1 -9.28 -5.03 16.19
N SER A 2 -9.77 -5.99 15.44
CA SER A 2 -9.59 -6.05 13.98
C SER A 2 -10.93 -5.60 13.46
N GLU A 3 -11.02 -4.42 12.86
CA GLU A 3 -12.24 -4.03 12.15
C GLU A 3 -12.19 -4.75 10.79
N PRO A 4 -12.90 -5.88 10.63
CA PRO A 4 -12.89 -6.64 9.40
C PRO A 4 -14.02 -6.08 8.57
N GLY A 5 -13.72 -5.07 7.76
CA GLY A 5 -14.69 -4.45 6.86
C GLY A 5 -14.67 -2.94 6.87
N ALA A 6 -13.50 -2.33 6.65
CA ALA A 6 -13.53 -1.01 6.03
C ALA A 6 -14.05 -1.21 4.59
N ASP A 7 -15.17 -0.56 4.28
CA ASP A 7 -15.74 -0.54 2.95
C ASP A 7 -14.80 0.22 2.00
N LEU A 8 -14.97 0.02 0.69
CA LEU A 8 -14.20 0.73 -0.33
C LEU A 8 -14.15 2.24 -0.07
N HIS A 9 -15.29 2.81 0.32
CA HIS A 9 -15.42 4.24 0.60
C HIS A 9 -14.57 4.70 1.80
N ASP A 10 -14.41 3.87 2.83
CA ASP A 10 -13.52 4.18 3.96
C ASP A 10 -12.06 4.19 3.51
N TRP A 11 -11.66 3.20 2.70
CA TRP A 11 -10.31 3.15 2.15
C TRP A 11 -10.00 4.35 1.24
N GLU A 12 -10.93 4.70 0.34
CA GLU A 12 -10.80 5.88 -0.52
C GLU A 12 -10.74 7.19 0.30
N SER A 13 -11.54 7.29 1.36
CA SER A 13 -11.53 8.46 2.25
C SER A 13 -10.21 8.59 3.00
N MET A 14 -9.67 7.48 3.51
CA MET A 14 -8.36 7.46 4.16
C MET A 14 -7.25 7.83 3.16
N TRP A 15 -7.29 7.29 1.95
CA TRP A 15 -6.33 7.63 0.89
C TRP A 15 -6.35 9.12 0.56
N ALA A 16 -7.54 9.71 0.42
CA ALA A 16 -7.72 11.13 0.14
C ALA A 16 -7.16 12.00 1.27
N SER A 17 -7.42 11.62 2.54
CA SER A 17 -6.87 12.35 3.70
C SER A 17 -5.34 12.37 3.68
N ILE A 18 -4.69 11.25 3.38
CA ILE A 18 -3.22 11.18 3.30
C ILE A 18 -2.70 12.05 2.14
N ALA A 19 -3.45 12.17 1.04
CA ALA A 19 -3.05 12.99 -0.10
C ALA A 19 -2.98 14.47 0.25
N GLU A 20 -3.83 14.92 1.18
CA GLU A 20 -3.78 16.29 1.70
C GLU A 20 -2.50 16.51 2.52
N ASP A 21 -2.13 15.55 3.38
CA ASP A 21 -0.94 15.62 4.24
C ASP A 21 0.39 15.37 3.48
N ALA A 22 0.35 14.70 2.32
CA ALA A 22 1.53 14.37 1.52
C ALA A 22 2.34 15.59 1.04
N SER A 23 1.69 16.77 0.99
CA SER A 23 2.38 18.03 0.67
C SER A 23 3.28 18.52 1.80
N GLU A 24 2.95 18.18 3.05
CA GLU A 24 3.72 18.57 4.23
C GLU A 24 4.83 17.55 4.52
N ASP A 25 4.49 16.26 4.51
CA ASP A 25 5.43 15.19 4.79
C ASP A 25 5.22 13.98 3.84
N PRO A 26 5.87 13.97 2.66
CA PRO A 26 5.69 12.92 1.69
C PRO A 26 6.25 11.57 2.17
N ALA A 27 7.26 11.58 3.05
CA ALA A 27 7.84 10.36 3.62
C ALA A 27 6.86 9.66 4.57
N ALA A 28 6.22 10.43 5.46
CA ALA A 28 5.18 9.91 6.33
C ALA A 28 3.94 9.48 5.53
N ALA A 29 3.56 10.23 4.49
CA ALA A 29 2.40 9.91 3.65
C ALA A 29 2.56 8.57 2.91
N VAL A 30 3.73 8.32 2.30
CA VAL A 30 3.99 7.03 1.62
C VAL A 30 3.94 5.85 2.60
N SER A 31 4.25 6.08 3.88
CA SER A 31 4.16 5.04 4.93
C SER A 31 2.72 4.69 5.26
N GLN A 32 1.86 5.70 5.33
CA GLN A 32 0.43 5.53 5.54
C GLN A 32 -0.25 4.86 4.35
N TYR A 33 0.14 5.20 3.11
CA TYR A 33 -0.37 4.50 1.92
C TYR A 33 0.01 3.02 1.92
N ALA A 34 1.24 2.68 2.29
CA ALA A 34 1.68 1.30 2.39
C ALA A 34 0.86 0.53 3.45
N ASP A 35 0.56 1.14 4.60
CA ASP A 35 -0.25 0.54 5.66
C ASP A 35 -1.70 0.26 5.22
N ILE A 36 -2.32 1.14 4.43
CA ILE A 36 -3.65 0.92 3.85
C ILE A 36 -3.63 -0.29 2.92
N VAL A 37 -2.70 -0.31 1.96
CA VAL A 37 -2.58 -1.40 0.98
C VAL A 37 -2.30 -2.73 1.69
N GLU A 38 -1.44 -2.73 2.72
CA GLU A 38 -1.18 -3.90 3.57
C GLU A 38 -2.46 -4.45 4.19
N LYS A 39 -3.26 -3.58 4.80
CA LYS A 39 -4.52 -3.99 5.43
C LYS A 39 -5.50 -4.56 4.41
N MET A 40 -5.60 -3.98 3.21
CA MET A 40 -6.46 -4.49 2.14
C MET A 40 -6.00 -5.87 1.65
N LEU A 41 -4.69 -6.06 1.49
CA LEU A 41 -4.09 -7.34 1.12
C LEU A 41 -4.36 -8.40 2.19
N LEU A 42 -4.11 -8.09 3.46
CA LEU A 42 -4.42 -9.00 4.57
C LEU A 42 -5.91 -9.33 4.68
N ALA A 43 -6.79 -8.34 4.45
CA ALA A 43 -8.24 -8.52 4.49
C ALA A 43 -8.75 -9.48 3.39
N ARG A 44 -8.04 -9.56 2.27
CA ARG A 44 -8.33 -10.49 1.17
C ARG A 44 -7.70 -11.87 1.33
N GLY A 45 -6.78 -12.00 2.28
CA GLY A 45 -6.08 -13.24 2.56
C GLY A 45 -4.70 -13.36 1.94
N TYR A 46 -4.12 -12.28 1.38
CA TYR A 46 -2.73 -12.30 0.95
C TYR A 46 -1.79 -12.31 2.17
N HIS A 47 -0.86 -13.25 2.20
CA HIS A 47 0.15 -13.37 3.24
C HIS A 47 1.47 -12.72 2.83
N LEU A 48 1.61 -11.44 3.16
CA LEU A 48 2.80 -10.65 2.83
C LEU A 48 4.11 -11.18 3.41
N ASN A 49 4.05 -11.98 4.48
CA ASN A 49 5.22 -12.57 5.15
C ASN A 49 5.51 -14.02 4.75
N ASP A 50 4.64 -14.66 3.97
CA ASP A 50 4.79 -16.07 3.63
C ASP A 50 5.49 -16.25 2.27
N PRO A 51 6.69 -16.87 2.21
CA PRO A 51 7.41 -17.06 0.95
C PRO A 51 6.77 -18.09 0.02
N VAL A 52 5.79 -18.88 0.49
CA VAL A 52 5.15 -19.96 -0.28
C VAL A 52 4.01 -19.41 -1.14
N GLU A 53 3.33 -18.34 -0.71
CA GLU A 53 2.26 -17.67 -1.47
C GLU A 53 2.74 -16.87 -2.70
N VAL A 54 4.05 -16.62 -2.84
CA VAL A 54 4.63 -16.12 -4.10
C VAL A 54 4.46 -17.14 -5.25
N SER A 55 3.91 -18.33 -4.97
CA SER A 55 3.53 -19.35 -5.95
C SER A 55 2.04 -19.36 -6.32
N GLY A 56 1.22 -18.48 -5.73
CA GLY A 56 -0.17 -18.23 -6.14
C GLY A 56 -0.27 -17.31 -7.37
N ASP A 57 -1.46 -17.11 -7.94
CA ASP A 57 -1.70 -16.46 -9.25
C ASP A 57 -1.20 -15.00 -9.36
N GLU A 58 -0.91 -14.31 -8.24
CA GLU A 58 -0.53 -12.87 -8.23
C GLU A 58 0.77 -12.57 -7.47
N PRO A 59 1.93 -13.11 -7.90
CA PRO A 59 3.23 -12.78 -7.31
C PRO A 59 3.61 -11.31 -7.52
N GLU A 60 3.07 -10.67 -8.57
CA GLU A 60 3.38 -9.29 -8.93
C GLU A 60 2.89 -8.29 -7.87
N ILE A 61 1.68 -8.47 -7.33
CA ILE A 61 1.11 -7.59 -6.29
C ILE A 61 1.98 -7.58 -5.04
N ILE A 62 2.42 -8.76 -4.57
CA ILE A 62 3.25 -8.88 -3.37
C ILE A 62 4.65 -8.30 -3.59
N VAL A 63 5.24 -8.53 -4.77
CA VAL A 63 6.57 -8.01 -5.12
C VAL A 63 6.54 -6.48 -5.19
N THR A 64 5.54 -5.91 -5.87
CA THR A 64 5.34 -4.46 -5.98
C THR A 64 5.13 -3.84 -4.60
N TYR A 65 4.26 -4.43 -3.77
CA TYR A 65 4.01 -3.93 -2.41
C TYR A 65 5.30 -3.92 -1.58
N ARG A 66 6.08 -5.01 -1.60
CA ARG A 66 7.34 -5.11 -0.85
C ARG A 66 8.38 -4.09 -1.33
N SER A 67 8.47 -3.87 -2.65
CA SER A 67 9.38 -2.87 -3.23
C SER A 67 9.02 -1.45 -2.80
N ALA A 68 7.72 -1.11 -2.85
CA ALA A 68 7.23 0.18 -2.37
C ALA A 68 7.47 0.34 -0.86
N ARG A 69 7.17 -0.70 -0.06
CA ARG A 69 7.37 -0.71 1.40
C ARG A 69 8.83 -0.49 1.78
N GLU A 70 9.76 -1.15 1.09
CA GLU A 70 11.19 -0.95 1.34
C GLU A 70 11.63 0.50 1.05
N THR A 71 11.06 1.11 0.01
CA THR A 71 11.31 2.50 -0.35
C THR A 71 10.76 3.45 0.72
N THR A 72 9.56 3.17 1.22
CA THR A 72 8.97 3.88 2.36
C THR A 72 9.87 3.81 3.60
N GLU A 73 10.34 2.62 3.97
CA GLU A 73 11.21 2.45 5.14
C GLU A 73 12.53 3.24 4.97
N ARG A 74 13.08 3.30 3.74
CA ARG A 74 14.20 4.19 3.45
C ARG A 74 13.83 5.66 3.56
N ALA A 75 12.66 6.07 3.09
CA ALA A 75 12.21 7.46 3.11
C ALA A 75 12.08 7.98 4.55
N GLU A 76 11.50 7.18 5.45
CA GLU A 76 11.37 7.47 6.88
C GLU A 76 12.74 7.65 7.56
N LEU A 77 13.74 6.89 7.11
CA LEU A 77 15.13 7.00 7.58
C LEU A 77 15.92 8.14 6.90
N GLY A 78 15.29 8.92 6.01
CA GLY A 78 15.93 9.99 5.24
C GLY A 78 16.88 9.51 4.14
N GLY A 79 16.76 8.24 3.75
CA GLY A 79 17.61 7.56 2.76
C GLY A 79 17.00 7.42 1.37
N ALA A 80 15.75 7.85 1.17
CA ALA A 80 15.10 7.86 -0.14
C ALA A 80 15.00 9.28 -0.71
N SER A 81 15.10 9.41 -2.03
CA SER A 81 14.89 10.68 -2.72
C SER A 81 13.39 10.95 -2.86
N ARG A 82 13.02 12.22 -3.08
CA ARG A 82 11.63 12.58 -3.39
C ARG A 82 11.06 11.78 -4.58
N ALA A 83 11.87 11.60 -5.63
CA ALA A 83 11.47 10.81 -6.80
C ALA A 83 11.20 9.34 -6.45
N ASP A 84 12.00 8.75 -5.53
CA ASP A 84 11.78 7.37 -5.07
C ASP A 84 10.46 7.26 -4.30
N VAL A 85 10.16 8.26 -3.46
CA VAL A 85 8.89 8.35 -2.74
C VAL A 85 7.71 8.51 -3.70
N GLU A 86 7.83 9.37 -4.71
CA GLU A 86 6.79 9.56 -5.74
C GLU A 86 6.51 8.24 -6.49
N THR A 87 7.56 7.53 -6.92
CA THR A 87 7.41 6.20 -7.56
C THR A 87 6.75 5.19 -6.62
N ALA A 88 7.14 5.15 -5.34
CA ALA A 88 6.52 4.24 -4.37
C ALA A 88 5.03 4.57 -4.13
N VAL A 89 4.65 5.85 -4.13
CA VAL A 89 3.24 6.26 -4.07
C VAL A 89 2.47 5.81 -5.31
N GLU A 90 3.04 5.97 -6.51
CA GLU A 90 2.44 5.50 -7.77
C GLU A 90 2.23 3.98 -7.76
N ASP A 91 3.23 3.21 -7.33
CA ASP A 91 3.15 1.75 -7.19
C ASP A 91 2.03 1.35 -6.22
N LEU A 92 1.97 1.99 -5.05
CA LEU A 92 0.92 1.74 -4.05
C LEU A 92 -0.47 2.11 -4.57
N GLN A 93 -0.58 3.17 -5.36
CA GLN A 93 -1.83 3.61 -5.95
C GLN A 93 -2.32 2.62 -7.02
N ALA A 94 -1.42 2.07 -7.84
CA ALA A 94 -1.75 1.04 -8.81
C ALA A 94 -2.24 -0.24 -8.12
N LEU A 95 -1.60 -0.63 -7.01
CA LEU A 95 -2.07 -1.75 -6.19
C LEU A 95 -3.44 -1.45 -5.58
N PHE A 96 -3.62 -0.26 -5.02
CA PHE A 96 -4.91 0.16 -4.48
C PHE A 96 -6.02 0.06 -5.53
N ASP A 97 -5.84 0.64 -6.71
CA ASP A 97 -6.82 0.60 -7.80
C ASP A 97 -7.14 -0.83 -8.25
N THR A 98 -6.10 -1.66 -8.41
CA THR A 98 -6.25 -3.09 -8.72
C THR A 98 -7.10 -3.76 -7.66
N LEU A 99 -6.77 -3.55 -6.39
CA LEU A 99 -7.49 -4.13 -5.30
C LEU A 99 -8.96 -3.66 -5.34
N VAL A 100 -9.22 -2.37 -5.42
CA VAL A 100 -10.57 -1.81 -5.53
C VAL A 100 -11.37 -2.40 -6.70
N ALA A 101 -10.73 -2.59 -7.85
CA ALA A 101 -11.35 -3.14 -9.06
C ALA A 101 -11.70 -4.64 -8.92
N GLU A 102 -10.89 -5.43 -8.22
CA GLU A 102 -11.04 -6.88 -8.01
C GLU A 102 -12.14 -7.28 -7.01
N ARG A 103 -13.24 -6.54 -7.01
CA ARG A 103 -14.37 -6.69 -6.08
C ARG A 103 -14.77 -8.18 -5.90
N PRO A 104 -14.73 -8.74 -4.68
CA PRO A 104 -15.21 -10.11 -4.46
C PRO A 104 -16.72 -10.14 -4.78
N GLN A 105 -17.13 -11.11 -5.60
CA GLN A 105 -18.53 -11.38 -5.94
C GLN A 105 -19.20 -12.21 -4.85
#